data_AF-A0A2D8BXE2-F1
#
_entry.id   AF-A0A2D8BXE2-F1
#
_cell.length_a   1.000
_cell.length_b   1.000
_cell.length_c   1.000
_cell.angle_alpha   90.00
_cell.angle_beta   90.00
_cell.angle_gamma   90.00
#
_symmetry.space_group_name_H-M   'P 1'
#
loop_
_entity.id
_entity.type
_entity.pdbx_description
1 polymer ?
#
loop_
_entity_poly.entity_id
_entity_poly.type
_entity_poly.pdbx_seq_one_letter_code
_entity_poly.pdbx_strand_id
1 'polypeptide(L)'
;MDEECDKAIKLFEEQDRFHNTLNRKKFENSDGLRKKDTQFFAHAKNIDTWWTNLRTLIVNFEIAFNHYITTTGADAVFNHEPFHYTQLKIQKTLPGEGYHVWHTEHHVGFETEPRAFAYSIYLNDVEDGGETEFLNQSTRVKPKKGRIAIWPAGFPYVHRGNPPLKGEKYILTSWMLLRSV
;
A
#
# COMPACT_ATOMS: atom_id res chain seq x y z
N MET A 1 -16.49 7.69 0.13
CA MET A 1 -15.04 7.38 0.13
C MET A 1 -14.40 7.85 1.42
N ASP A 2 -14.66 9.10 1.86
CA ASP A 2 -14.04 9.66 3.06
C ASP A 2 -14.33 8.87 4.33
N GLU A 3 -15.59 8.49 4.56
CA GLU A 3 -16.00 7.66 5.70
C GLU A 3 -15.30 6.30 5.74
N GLU A 4 -15.08 5.69 4.57
CA GLU A 4 -14.42 4.38 4.46
C GLU A 4 -12.91 4.49 4.78
N CYS A 5 -12.29 5.61 4.43
CA CYS A 5 -10.91 5.89 4.84
C CYS A 5 -10.81 6.06 6.37
N ASP A 6 -11.78 6.74 6.99
CA ASP A 6 -11.81 6.92 8.44
C ASP A 6 -12.05 5.59 9.18
N LYS A 7 -12.89 4.70 8.63
CA LYS A 7 -13.05 3.32 9.15
C LYS A 7 -11.74 2.54 9.12
N ALA A 8 -10.97 2.63 8.04
CA ALA A 8 -9.67 1.98 7.93
C ALA A 8 -8.66 2.52 8.94
N ILE A 9 -8.62 3.85 9.15
CA ILE A 9 -7.76 4.47 10.18
C ILE A 9 -8.20 4.03 11.58
N LYS A 10 -9.51 4.05 11.87
CA LYS A 10 -10.04 3.61 13.17
C LYS A 10 -9.70 2.15 13.45
N LEU A 11 -9.84 1.27 12.46
CA LEU A 11 -9.41 -0.13 12.57
C LEU A 11 -7.93 -0.21 12.96
N PHE A 12 -7.06 0.53 12.26
CA PHE A 12 -5.63 0.55 12.57
C PHE A 12 -5.37 1.00 14.02
N GLU A 13 -5.96 2.11 14.45
CA GLU A 13 -5.78 2.67 15.79
C GLU A 13 -6.35 1.77 16.90
N GLU A 14 -7.39 0.98 16.61
CA GLU A 14 -7.86 -0.06 17.53
C GLU A 14 -6.86 -1.20 17.64
N GLN A 15 -6.35 -1.71 16.51
CA GLN A 15 -5.35 -2.78 16.51
C GLN A 15 -4.03 -2.35 17.16
N ASP A 16 -3.62 -1.09 16.99
CA ASP A 16 -2.44 -0.52 17.65
C ASP A 16 -2.60 -0.51 19.18
N ARG A 17 -3.78 -0.11 19.68
CA ARG A 17 -4.10 -0.14 21.11
C ARG A 17 -4.05 -1.55 21.72
N PHE A 18 -4.36 -2.58 20.93
CA PHE A 18 -4.24 -3.98 21.35
C PHE A 18 -2.86 -4.59 21.09
N HIS A 19 -1.87 -3.79 20.64
CA HIS A 19 -0.53 -4.24 20.28
C HIS A 19 -0.51 -5.30 19.17
N ASN A 20 -1.52 -5.29 18.30
CA ASN A 20 -1.62 -6.13 17.09
C ASN A 20 -0.99 -5.45 15.87
N THR A 21 -0.26 -4.36 16.07
CA THR A 21 0.55 -3.70 15.05
C THR A 21 2.02 -4.05 15.21
N LEU A 22 2.74 -3.98 14.10
CA LEU A 22 4.16 -4.27 14.04
C LEU A 22 4.91 -2.97 13.74
N ASN A 23 5.85 -2.62 14.62
CA ASN A 23 6.86 -1.63 14.27
C ASN A 23 7.90 -2.30 13.37
N ARG A 24 8.09 -1.74 12.18
CA ARG A 24 8.93 -2.34 11.14
C ARG A 24 10.40 -2.54 11.54
N LYS A 25 10.91 -1.74 12.48
CA LYS A 25 12.25 -1.92 13.06
C LYS A 25 12.40 -3.27 13.77
N LYS A 26 11.38 -3.68 14.53
CA LYS A 26 11.38 -4.93 15.31
C LYS A 26 11.06 -6.15 14.43
N PHE A 27 10.23 -5.98 13.41
CA PHE A 27 9.76 -7.09 12.58
C PHE A 27 10.70 -7.45 11.42
N GLU A 28 11.22 -6.46 10.69
CA GLU A 28 12.09 -6.70 9.52
C GLU A 28 13.60 -6.69 9.88
N ASN A 29 13.97 -6.57 11.17
CA ASN A 29 15.33 -6.24 11.64
C ASN A 29 15.93 -5.06 10.83
N SER A 30 15.08 -4.10 10.46
CA SER A 30 15.45 -3.01 9.57
C SER A 30 16.11 -1.88 10.36
N ASP A 31 17.16 -1.29 9.77
CA ASP A 31 17.73 -0.06 10.31
C ASP A 31 16.67 1.05 10.28
N GLY A 32 16.44 1.70 11.42
CA GLY A 32 15.46 2.76 11.57
C GLY A 32 15.75 3.98 10.68
N LEU A 33 16.98 4.12 10.16
CA LEU A 33 17.35 5.12 9.16
C LEU A 33 16.82 4.78 7.76
N ARG A 34 16.52 3.50 7.50
CA ARG A 34 16.07 3.01 6.19
C ARG A 34 14.55 2.90 6.15
N LYS A 35 13.97 2.29 7.18
CA LYS A 35 12.53 2.04 7.25
C LYS A 35 12.04 2.20 8.67
N LYS A 36 11.01 3.01 8.85
CA LYS A 36 10.37 3.24 10.14
C LYS A 36 8.90 3.51 9.89
N ASP A 37 8.02 2.65 10.36
CA ASP A 37 6.57 2.86 10.36
C ASP A 37 5.93 1.80 11.24
N THR A 38 4.64 1.99 11.52
CA THR A 38 3.80 1.03 12.25
C THR A 38 2.77 0.44 11.29
N GLN A 39 2.58 -0.88 11.36
CA GLN A 39 1.82 -1.62 10.36
C GLN A 39 0.78 -2.55 10.98
N PHE A 40 -0.38 -2.60 10.35
CA PHE A 40 -1.37 -3.65 10.58
C PHE A 40 -1.52 -4.48 9.30
N PHE A 41 -1.42 -5.80 9.45
CA PHE A 41 -1.59 -6.76 8.35
C PHE A 41 -2.99 -7.38 8.39
N ALA A 42 -3.76 -7.13 7.34
CA ALA A 42 -5.06 -7.71 7.09
C ALA A 42 -4.91 -8.86 6.09
N HIS A 43 -4.90 -10.09 6.61
CA HIS A 43 -4.70 -11.32 5.83
C HIS A 43 -5.86 -12.30 6.08
N ALA A 44 -5.92 -13.40 5.32
CA ALA A 44 -7.03 -14.35 5.41
C ALA A 44 -7.29 -14.88 6.84
N LYS A 45 -6.23 -15.07 7.65
CA LYS A 45 -6.35 -15.62 9.02
C LYS A 45 -7.06 -14.70 10.01
N ASN A 46 -7.24 -13.42 9.71
CA ASN A 46 -7.92 -12.44 10.57
C ASN A 46 -9.04 -11.69 9.83
N ILE A 47 -9.67 -12.34 8.84
CA ILE A 47 -10.68 -11.73 7.96
C ILE A 47 -11.84 -11.08 8.73
N ASP A 48 -12.31 -11.72 9.81
CA ASP A 48 -13.40 -11.20 10.65
C ASP A 48 -13.06 -9.87 11.33
N THR A 49 -11.77 -9.59 11.50
CA THR A 49 -11.29 -8.33 12.11
C THR A 49 -11.41 -7.15 11.15
N TRP A 50 -11.15 -7.35 9.86
CA TRP A 50 -10.95 -6.24 8.92
C TRP A 50 -11.98 -6.18 7.79
N TRP A 51 -12.65 -7.28 7.46
CA TRP A 51 -13.53 -7.38 6.29
C TRP A 51 -14.58 -6.26 6.24
N THR A 52 -15.35 -6.11 7.30
CA THR A 52 -16.43 -5.11 7.38
C THR A 52 -15.91 -3.67 7.20
N ASN A 53 -14.70 -3.39 7.70
CA ASN A 53 -14.11 -2.06 7.68
C ASN A 53 -13.42 -1.72 6.35
N LEU A 54 -12.92 -2.73 5.61
CA LEU A 54 -12.12 -2.50 4.40
C LEU A 54 -12.83 -2.90 3.10
N ARG A 55 -13.93 -3.67 3.15
CA ARG A 55 -14.62 -4.19 1.95
C ARG A 55 -14.92 -3.12 0.90
N THR A 56 -15.38 -1.94 1.31
CA THR A 56 -15.77 -0.88 0.36
C THR A 56 -14.54 -0.26 -0.31
N LEU A 57 -13.42 -0.15 0.40
CA LEU A 57 -12.15 0.30 -0.20
C LEU A 57 -11.65 -0.71 -1.23
N ILE A 58 -11.78 -2.01 -0.97
CA ILE A 58 -11.42 -3.08 -1.91
C ILE A 58 -12.27 -3.00 -3.17
N VAL A 59 -13.61 -2.88 -3.03
CA VAL A 59 -14.52 -2.75 -4.18
C VAL A 59 -14.20 -1.50 -5.01
N ASN A 60 -13.92 -0.37 -4.36
CA ASN A 60 -13.55 0.86 -5.08
C ASN A 60 -12.20 0.71 -5.79
N PHE A 61 -11.24 0.03 -5.17
CA PHE A 61 -9.98 -0.31 -5.82
C PHE A 61 -10.21 -1.23 -7.02
N GLU A 62 -11.06 -2.25 -6.91
CA GLU A 62 -11.35 -3.17 -8.01
C GLU A 62 -11.91 -2.43 -9.24
N ILE A 63 -12.82 -1.48 -9.04
CA ILE A 63 -13.34 -0.62 -10.10
C ILE A 63 -12.20 0.19 -10.75
N ALA A 64 -11.34 0.81 -9.93
CA ALA A 64 -10.21 1.60 -10.42
C ALA A 64 -9.16 0.74 -11.15
N PHE A 65 -8.89 -0.46 -10.64
CA PHE A 65 -7.94 -1.41 -11.20
C PHE A 65 -8.43 -1.94 -12.54
N ASN A 66 -9.70 -2.35 -12.64
CA ASN A 66 -10.30 -2.76 -13.91
C ASN A 66 -10.24 -1.65 -14.96
N HIS A 67 -10.54 -0.42 -14.57
CA HIS A 67 -10.38 0.74 -15.46
C HIS A 67 -8.91 0.96 -15.87
N TYR A 68 -7.97 0.87 -14.94
CA TYR A 68 -6.53 0.98 -15.24
C TYR A 68 -6.07 -0.09 -16.22
N ILE A 69 -6.42 -1.36 -15.97
CA ILE A 69 -6.01 -2.50 -16.79
C ILE A 69 -6.55 -2.36 -18.21
N THR A 70 -7.85 -2.09 -18.36
CA THR A 70 -8.49 -1.91 -19.67
C THR A 70 -7.97 -0.69 -20.44
N THR A 71 -7.70 0.41 -19.75
CA THR A 71 -7.21 1.65 -20.40
C THR A 71 -5.75 1.52 -20.84
N THR A 72 -4.94 0.78 -20.09
CA THR A 72 -3.50 0.62 -20.38
C THR A 72 -3.20 -0.57 -21.30
N GLY A 73 -4.17 -1.48 -21.51
CA GLY A 73 -3.95 -2.75 -22.23
C GLY A 73 -3.10 -3.75 -21.45
N ALA A 74 -3.01 -3.59 -20.12
CA ALA A 74 -2.20 -4.44 -19.28
C ALA A 74 -2.68 -5.90 -19.27
N ASP A 75 -3.99 -6.14 -19.43
CA ASP A 75 -4.55 -7.48 -19.53
C ASP A 75 -3.92 -8.25 -20.70
N ALA A 76 -3.81 -7.63 -21.87
CA ALA A 76 -3.21 -8.24 -23.05
C ALA A 76 -1.72 -8.56 -22.85
N VAL A 77 -0.97 -7.68 -22.16
CA VAL A 77 0.45 -7.92 -21.84
C VAL A 77 0.64 -9.13 -20.93
N PHE A 78 -0.31 -9.38 -20.03
CA PHE A 78 -0.31 -10.53 -19.13
C PHE A 78 -1.17 -11.70 -19.67
N ASN A 79 -1.37 -11.79 -20.99
CA ASN A 79 -2.09 -12.88 -21.67
C ASN A 79 -3.52 -13.11 -21.16
N HIS A 80 -4.18 -12.07 -20.67
CA HIS A 80 -5.51 -12.11 -20.05
C HIS A 80 -5.61 -13.05 -18.84
N GLU A 81 -4.48 -13.38 -18.21
CA GLU A 81 -4.47 -14.13 -16.95
C GLU A 81 -5.10 -13.30 -15.83
N PRO A 82 -5.84 -13.95 -14.90
CA PRO A 82 -6.45 -13.24 -13.78
C PRO A 82 -5.38 -12.73 -12.81
N PHE A 83 -5.67 -11.57 -12.20
CA PHE A 83 -4.87 -11.05 -11.10
C PHE A 83 -5.48 -11.46 -9.75
N HIS A 84 -4.62 -11.84 -8.81
CA HIS A 84 -5.03 -12.33 -7.51
C HIS A 84 -4.70 -11.32 -6.41
N TYR A 85 -5.68 -11.08 -5.53
CA TYR A 85 -5.44 -10.33 -4.30
C TYR A 85 -4.51 -11.10 -3.36
N THR A 86 -3.74 -10.35 -2.57
CA THR A 86 -3.01 -10.86 -1.41
C THR A 86 -3.41 -10.08 -0.16
N GLN A 87 -2.65 -10.22 0.92
CA GLN A 87 -2.83 -9.45 2.14
C GLN A 87 -2.88 -7.93 1.89
N LEU A 88 -3.70 -7.23 2.68
CA LEU A 88 -3.72 -5.78 2.77
C LEU A 88 -2.85 -5.34 3.93
N LYS A 89 -2.26 -4.15 3.80
CA LYS A 89 -1.41 -3.58 4.84
C LYS A 89 -1.78 -2.13 5.07
N ILE A 90 -2.22 -1.80 6.27
CA ILE A 90 -2.40 -0.41 6.69
C ILE A 90 -1.12 0.06 7.39
N GLN A 91 -0.61 1.22 7.00
CA GLN A 91 0.62 1.79 7.54
C GLN A 91 0.37 3.20 8.07
N LYS A 92 0.87 3.46 9.28
CA LYS A 92 0.97 4.80 9.88
C LYS A 92 2.42 5.27 9.83
N THR A 93 2.62 6.52 9.41
CA THR A 93 3.93 7.15 9.31
C THR A 93 3.90 8.53 9.95
N LEU A 94 4.82 8.79 10.88
CA LEU A 94 5.02 10.08 11.54
C LEU A 94 6.18 10.88 10.90
N PRO A 95 6.38 12.15 11.29
CA PRO A 95 7.52 12.93 10.80
C PRO A 95 8.85 12.28 11.18
N GLY A 96 9.78 12.25 10.21
CA GLY A 96 11.08 11.58 10.35
C GLY A 96 11.01 10.04 10.29
N GLU A 97 9.85 9.47 9.97
CA GLU A 97 9.69 8.05 9.68
C GLU A 97 9.59 7.81 8.15
N GLY A 98 9.07 6.66 7.72
CA GLY A 98 8.79 6.34 6.33
C GLY A 98 9.64 5.20 5.77
N TYR A 99 9.54 5.03 4.46
CA TYR A 99 10.32 4.05 3.70
C TYR A 99 11.30 4.80 2.82
N HIS A 100 12.50 5.05 3.34
CA HIS A 100 13.48 5.92 2.69
C HIS A 100 14.28 5.22 1.57
N VAL A 101 14.11 3.90 1.44
CA VAL A 101 14.85 3.07 0.49
C VAL A 101 14.14 3.06 -0.86
N TRP A 102 14.90 3.33 -1.92
CA TRP A 102 14.43 3.10 -3.29
C TRP A 102 14.27 1.59 -3.54
N HIS A 103 13.10 1.18 -4.01
CA HIS A 103 12.79 -0.23 -4.24
C HIS A 103 11.74 -0.42 -5.34
N THR A 104 11.57 -1.67 -5.73
CA THR A 104 10.44 -2.18 -6.52
C THR A 104 9.64 -3.16 -5.65
N GLU A 105 8.48 -3.59 -6.10
CA GLU A 105 7.68 -4.56 -5.36
C GLU A 105 7.92 -6.00 -5.83
N HIS A 106 8.49 -6.16 -7.03
CA HIS A 106 8.89 -7.44 -7.60
C HIS A 106 10.37 -7.72 -7.33
N HIS A 107 10.65 -8.82 -6.63
CA HIS A 107 11.98 -9.29 -6.24
C HIS A 107 12.01 -10.82 -6.18
N VAL A 108 13.21 -11.42 -6.16
CA VAL A 108 13.40 -12.86 -5.98
C VAL A 108 12.74 -13.32 -4.68
N GLY A 109 11.97 -14.41 -4.75
CA GLY A 109 11.28 -15.00 -3.60
C GLY A 109 9.81 -15.33 -3.88
N PHE A 110 9.33 -16.41 -3.24
CA PHE A 110 8.01 -16.99 -3.50
C PHE A 110 6.84 -15.99 -3.37
N GLU A 111 6.92 -15.05 -2.41
CA GLU A 111 5.89 -14.05 -2.11
C GLU A 111 5.99 -12.78 -2.96
N THR A 112 7.17 -12.49 -3.53
CA THR A 112 7.48 -11.23 -4.21
C THR A 112 7.58 -11.35 -5.71
N GLU A 113 8.03 -12.50 -6.23
CA GLU A 113 8.07 -12.81 -7.66
C GLU A 113 6.69 -12.72 -8.36
N PRO A 114 5.57 -13.14 -7.77
CA PRO A 114 4.31 -13.12 -8.51
C PRO A 114 3.67 -11.74 -8.58
N ARG A 115 4.21 -10.71 -7.91
CA ARG A 115 3.62 -9.35 -7.92
C ARG A 115 3.75 -8.74 -9.32
N ALA A 116 2.62 -8.48 -9.97
CA ALA A 116 2.54 -7.74 -11.22
C ALA A 116 2.30 -6.25 -11.00
N PHE A 117 1.43 -5.92 -10.04
CA PHE A 117 1.11 -4.54 -9.68
C PHE A 117 1.17 -4.34 -8.18
N ALA A 118 1.38 -3.09 -7.80
CA ALA A 118 1.20 -2.60 -6.45
C ALA A 118 0.26 -1.39 -6.47
N TYR A 119 -0.40 -1.18 -5.35
CA TYR A 119 -1.24 -0.01 -5.19
C TYR A 119 -1.22 0.51 -3.77
N SER A 120 -1.48 1.80 -3.63
CA SER A 120 -1.75 2.45 -2.36
C SER A 120 -3.00 3.30 -2.44
N ILE A 121 -3.83 3.22 -1.41
CA ILE A 121 -4.93 4.13 -1.13
C ILE A 121 -4.48 5.06 -0.01
N TYR A 122 -4.51 6.36 -0.23
CA TYR A 122 -4.23 7.36 0.81
C TYR A 122 -5.47 7.55 1.68
N LEU A 123 -5.34 7.28 2.97
CA LEU A 123 -6.48 7.27 3.89
C LEU A 123 -6.73 8.65 4.53
N ASN A 124 -5.77 9.57 4.42
CA ASN A 124 -5.92 10.97 4.84
C ASN A 124 -5.14 11.91 3.93
N ASP A 125 -5.48 13.19 4.01
CA ASP A 125 -4.69 14.27 3.40
C ASP A 125 -3.42 14.53 4.21
N VAL A 126 -2.33 14.84 3.51
CA VAL A 126 -1.09 15.33 4.10
C VAL A 126 -0.79 16.69 3.47
N GLU A 127 -0.66 17.72 4.31
CA GLU A 127 -0.43 19.10 3.87
C GLU A 127 0.95 19.23 3.18
N ASP A 128 2.01 18.78 3.84
CA ASP A 128 3.39 18.88 3.37
C ASP A 128 4.16 17.55 3.49
N GLY A 129 4.87 17.17 2.43
CA GLY A 129 5.59 15.91 2.33
C GLY A 129 4.66 14.71 2.13
N GLY A 130 5.10 13.54 2.59
CA GLY A 130 4.30 12.33 2.59
C GLY A 130 4.15 11.65 1.23
N GLU A 131 4.81 12.13 0.17
CA GLU A 131 4.58 11.63 -1.19
C GLU A 131 5.05 10.19 -1.37
N THR A 132 4.39 9.47 -2.26
CA THR A 132 5.02 8.32 -2.92
C THR A 132 5.78 8.86 -4.14
N GLU A 133 7.11 8.72 -4.09
CA GLU A 133 8.01 9.28 -5.10
C GLU A 133 8.48 8.16 -6.05
N PHE A 134 8.39 8.41 -7.35
CA PHE A 134 8.79 7.52 -8.43
C PHE A 134 10.01 8.10 -9.14
N LEU A 135 11.17 7.44 -8.95
CA LEU A 135 12.48 7.97 -9.34
C LEU A 135 12.60 8.14 -10.85
N ASN A 136 12.33 7.08 -11.61
CA ASN A 136 12.55 7.07 -13.05
C ASN A 136 11.51 7.88 -13.83
N GLN A 137 10.32 8.08 -13.25
CA GLN A 137 9.23 8.85 -13.83
C GLN A 137 9.29 10.33 -13.43
N SER A 138 10.27 10.74 -12.61
CA SER A 138 10.39 12.12 -12.07
C SER A 138 9.07 12.64 -11.51
N THR A 139 8.33 11.77 -10.83
CA THR A 139 6.94 12.01 -10.42
C THR A 139 6.77 11.78 -8.93
N ARG A 140 5.96 12.63 -8.28
CA ARG A 140 5.59 12.50 -6.87
C ARG A 140 4.07 12.52 -6.73
N VAL A 141 3.52 11.51 -6.09
CA VAL A 141 2.09 11.42 -5.80
C VAL A 141 1.84 11.92 -4.38
N LYS A 142 1.26 13.12 -4.26
CA LYS A 142 0.88 13.71 -2.97
C LYS A 142 -0.24 12.89 -2.30
N PRO A 143 -0.20 12.64 -0.97
CA PRO A 143 -1.32 12.04 -0.27
C PRO A 143 -2.55 12.95 -0.33
N LYS A 144 -3.64 12.40 -0.84
CA LYS A 144 -4.96 13.02 -0.82
C LYS A 144 -5.97 11.97 -0.41
N LYS A 145 -6.82 12.24 0.58
CA LYS A 145 -7.78 11.26 1.09
C LYS A 145 -8.60 10.63 -0.03
N GLY A 146 -8.67 9.30 -0.05
CA GLY A 146 -9.37 8.50 -1.05
C GLY A 146 -8.67 8.34 -2.40
N ARG A 147 -7.52 8.99 -2.62
CA ARG A 147 -6.74 8.81 -3.86
C ARG A 147 -6.14 7.40 -3.90
N ILE A 148 -6.24 6.77 -5.06
CA ILE A 148 -5.62 5.48 -5.37
C ILE A 148 -4.47 5.72 -6.33
N ALA A 149 -3.29 5.19 -6.00
CA ALA A 149 -2.15 5.10 -6.91
C ALA A 149 -1.92 3.63 -7.26
N ILE A 150 -1.78 3.33 -8.55
CA ILE A 150 -1.56 1.98 -9.09
C ILE A 150 -0.32 2.05 -9.97
N TRP A 151 0.60 1.10 -9.82
CA TRP A 151 1.80 1.00 -10.65
C TRP A 151 2.27 -0.45 -10.84
N PRO A 152 2.97 -0.77 -11.94
CA PRO A 152 3.62 -2.07 -12.10
C PRO A 152 4.65 -2.32 -11.00
N ALA A 153 4.71 -3.55 -10.51
CA ALA A 153 5.57 -3.92 -9.40
C ALA A 153 7.06 -3.99 -9.76
N GLY A 154 7.38 -4.14 -11.05
CA GLY A 154 8.75 -4.30 -11.55
C GLY A 154 9.47 -3.00 -11.91
N PHE A 155 10.75 -3.12 -12.25
CA PHE A 155 11.52 -2.02 -12.86
C PHE A 155 10.85 -1.58 -14.19
N PRO A 156 10.75 -0.28 -14.52
CA PRO A 156 11.43 0.87 -13.92
C PRO A 156 10.62 1.64 -12.88
N TYR A 157 9.65 1.04 -12.19
CA TYR A 157 8.81 1.73 -11.20
C TYR A 157 9.47 1.76 -9.81
N VAL A 158 10.72 2.25 -9.79
CA VAL A 158 11.49 2.44 -8.57
C VAL A 158 10.87 3.56 -7.74
N HIS A 159 10.46 3.25 -6.51
CA HIS A 159 9.74 4.20 -5.67
C HIS A 159 10.16 4.13 -4.21
N ARG A 160 9.71 5.14 -3.44
CA ARG A 160 9.87 5.21 -1.98
C ARG A 160 8.70 5.99 -1.36
N GLY A 161 8.48 5.79 -0.07
CA GLY A 161 7.44 6.50 0.69
C GLY A 161 8.06 7.56 1.58
N ASN A 162 7.89 8.84 1.22
CA ASN A 162 8.39 9.95 2.02
C ASN A 162 7.55 10.14 3.29
N PRO A 163 8.16 10.59 4.42
CA PRO A 163 7.41 10.97 5.61
C PRO A 163 6.58 12.23 5.38
N PRO A 164 5.46 12.39 6.10
CA PRO A 164 4.85 13.71 6.25
C PRO A 164 5.82 14.63 6.99
N LEU A 165 5.83 15.93 6.66
CA LEU A 165 6.63 16.91 7.41
C LEU A 165 5.96 17.29 8.74
N LYS A 166 4.63 17.15 8.82
CA LYS A 166 3.81 17.39 10.02
C LYS A 166 2.62 16.44 10.04
N GLY A 167 2.09 16.16 11.23
CA GLY A 167 0.93 15.29 11.41
C GLY A 167 1.25 13.83 11.07
N GLU A 168 0.22 13.09 10.69
CA GLU A 168 0.30 11.64 10.47
C GLU A 168 -0.08 11.31 9.03
N LYS A 169 0.52 10.27 8.46
CA LYS A 169 0.15 9.72 7.15
C LYS A 169 -0.33 8.29 7.33
N TYR A 170 -1.50 8.00 6.75
CA TYR A 170 -2.07 6.66 6.69
C TYR A 170 -2.25 6.23 5.24
N ILE A 171 -1.80 5.01 4.93
CA ILE A 171 -2.03 4.37 3.64
C ILE A 171 -2.50 2.93 3.84
N LEU A 172 -3.34 2.46 2.92
CA LEU A 172 -3.59 1.04 2.70
C LEU A 172 -2.84 0.63 1.43
N THR A 173 -1.97 -0.37 1.53
CA THR A 173 -1.16 -0.88 0.42
C THR A 173 -1.42 -2.37 0.23
N SER A 174 -1.48 -2.82 -1.02
CA SER A 174 -1.46 -4.24 -1.36
C SER A 174 -0.92 -4.44 -2.78
N TRP A 175 -0.96 -5.69 -3.24
CA TRP A 175 -0.39 -6.14 -4.50
C TRP A 175 -1.38 -6.99 -5.26
N MET A 176 -1.23 -6.99 -6.58
CA MET A 176 -1.95 -7.88 -7.49
C MET A 176 -0.97 -8.89 -8.07
N LEU A 177 -1.26 -10.17 -7.87
CA LEU A 177 -0.36 -11.28 -8.19
C LEU A 177 -0.77 -12.01 -9.47
N LEU A 178 0.20 -12.55 -10.21
CA LEU A 178 -0.01 -13.43 -11.37
C LEU A 178 -0.33 -14.88 -11.00
N ARG A 179 -0.13 -15.24 -9.74
CA ARG A 179 -0.56 -16.51 -9.17
C ARG A 179 -0.92 -16.31 -7.72
N SER A 180 -1.86 -17.10 -7.22
CA SER A 180 -2.12 -17.18 -5.79
C SER A 180 -0.88 -17.69 -5.04
N VAL A 181 -0.66 -17.13 -3.86
CA VAL A 181 0.35 -17.56 -2.88
C VAL A 181 -0.34 -17.93 -1.57
#